data_AF-A0A2J7TJW9-F1
#
_entry.id   AF-A0A2J7TJW9-F1
#
_cell.length_a   1.000
_cell.length_b   1.000
_cell.length_c   1.000
_cell.angle_alpha   90.00
_cell.angle_beta   90.00
_cell.angle_gamma   90.00
#
_symmetry.space_group_name_H-M   'P 1'
#
loop_
_entity.id
_entity.type
_entity.pdbx_description
1 polymer ?
#
loop_
_entity_poly.entity_id
_entity_poly.type
_entity_poly.pdbx_seq_one_letter_code
_entity_poly.pdbx_strand_id
1 'polypeptide(L)'
;MADAMALFTFEILYEDGSDAVTVQELPSQKAAWCYVEFLATHLRTRSGARIRVKNAAGDLIIQAGAATALASIEWCRDPTCPLKRPDKGR
;
A
#
# COMPACT_ATOMS: atom_id res chain seq x y z
N MET A 1 23.37 -10.73 -5.65
CA MET A 1 23.27 -9.25 -5.63
C MET A 1 22.33 -8.92 -4.49
N ALA A 2 22.82 -8.26 -3.44
CA ALA A 2 21.95 -7.84 -2.35
C ALA A 2 20.99 -6.79 -2.93
N ASP A 3 19.70 -7.11 -2.96
CA ASP A 3 18.66 -6.18 -3.35
C ASP A 3 18.75 -5.01 -2.37
N ALA A 4 19.12 -3.83 -2.86
CA ALA A 4 19.35 -2.67 -2.01
C ALA A 4 18.03 -2.29 -1.33
N MET A 5 17.91 -2.58 -0.03
CA MET A 5 16.72 -2.23 0.74
C MET A 5 16.62 -0.70 0.81
N ALA A 6 15.49 -0.17 0.37
CA ALA A 6 15.18 1.25 0.42
C ALA A 6 14.14 1.51 1.51
N LEU A 7 14.34 2.60 2.25
CA LEU A 7 13.42 3.02 3.31
C LEU A 7 12.23 3.76 2.70
N PHE A 8 11.03 3.37 3.09
CA PHE A 8 9.78 4.00 2.68
C PHE A 8 8.92 4.33 3.91
N THR A 9 8.37 5.54 3.94
CA THR A 9 7.47 5.99 4.99
C THR A 9 6.06 6.02 4.45
N PHE A 10 5.17 5.27 5.08
CA PHE A 10 3.75 5.15 4.74
C PHE A 10 2.92 5.95 5.74
N GLU A 11 2.20 6.94 5.26
CA GLU A 11 1.31 7.79 6.03
C GLU A 11 -0.13 7.48 5.62
N ILE A 12 -0.94 7.03 6.57
CA ILE A 12 -2.36 6.76 6.39
C ILE A 12 -3.13 7.91 7.00
N LEU A 13 -3.87 8.65 6.17
CA LEU A 13 -4.71 9.76 6.58
C LEU A 13 -6.16 9.27 6.65
N TYR A 14 -6.78 9.36 7.82
CA TYR A 14 -8.18 9.02 8.02
C TYR A 14 -9.07 10.26 7.90
N GLU A 15 -10.37 10.05 7.65
CA GLU A 15 -11.34 11.16 7.56
C GLU A 15 -11.60 11.85 8.90
N ASP A 16 -11.37 11.16 10.02
CA ASP A 16 -11.52 11.74 11.37
C ASP A 16 -10.39 12.71 11.75
N GLY A 17 -9.39 12.86 10.87
CA GLY A 17 -8.22 13.71 11.09
C GLY A 17 -7.05 12.99 11.77
N SER A 18 -7.26 11.78 12.29
CA SER A 18 -6.15 10.93 12.73
C SER A 18 -5.25 10.53 11.55
N ASP A 19 -3.98 10.31 11.85
CA ASP A 19 -3.03 9.71 10.93
C ASP A 19 -2.28 8.53 11.59
N ALA A 20 -1.85 7.59 10.76
CA ALA A 20 -0.95 6.53 11.18
C ALA A 20 0.27 6.52 10.28
N VAL A 21 1.46 6.55 10.87
CA VAL A 21 2.73 6.52 10.16
C VAL A 21 3.45 5.21 10.44
N THR A 22 3.90 4.53 9.39
CA THR A 22 4.74 3.34 9.50
C THR A 22 5.91 3.45 8.52
N VAL A 23 7.07 2.97 8.92
CA VAL A 23 8.28 2.98 8.09
C VAL A 23 8.64 1.53 7.78
N GLN A 24 8.90 1.23 6.52
CA GLN A 24 9.32 -0.10 6.09
C GLN A 24 10.51 -0.04 5.16
N GLU A 25 11.43 -0.98 5.33
CA GLU A 25 12.53 -1.25 4.42
C GLU A 25 12.06 -2.22 3.35
N LEU A 26 12.00 -1.78 2.10
CA LEU A 26 11.52 -2.58 0.99
C LEU A 26 12.52 -2.56 -0.17
N PRO A 27 12.63 -3.65 -0.93
CA PRO A 27 13.62 -3.78 -2.00
C PRO A 27 13.42 -2.80 -3.17
N SER A 28 12.19 -2.33 -3.38
CA SER A 28 11.89 -1.45 -4.51
C SER A 28 10.58 -0.69 -4.31
N GLN A 29 10.37 0.34 -5.15
CA GLN A 29 9.08 1.05 -5.23
C GLN A 29 7.92 0.11 -5.62
N LYS A 30 8.19 -0.98 -6.37
CA LYS A 30 7.17 -2.00 -6.66
C LYS A 30 6.75 -2.74 -5.39
N ALA A 31 7.70 -3.09 -4.53
CA ALA A 31 7.39 -3.68 -3.22
C ALA A 31 6.66 -2.69 -2.32
N ALA A 32 7.01 -1.39 -2.38
CA ALA A 32 6.25 -0.34 -1.70
C ALA A 32 4.80 -0.28 -2.16
N TRP A 33 4.53 -0.39 -3.46
CA TRP A 33 3.16 -0.47 -3.98
C TRP A 33 2.41 -1.71 -3.45
N CYS A 34 3.03 -2.88 -3.47
CA CYS A 34 2.41 -4.09 -2.88
C CYS A 34 2.08 -3.91 -1.40
N TYR A 35 2.92 -3.17 -0.65
CA TYR A 35 2.62 -2.84 0.74
C TYR A 35 1.46 -1.84 0.88
N VAL A 36 1.34 -0.86 -0.03
CA VAL A 36 0.15 0.02 -0.12
C VAL A 36 -1.11 -0.81 -0.34
N GLU A 37 -1.09 -1.74 -1.27
CA GLU A 37 -2.21 -2.65 -1.54
C GLU A 37 -2.56 -3.48 -0.30
N PHE A 38 -1.56 -4.03 0.40
CA PHE A 38 -1.74 -4.74 1.67
C PHE A 38 -2.40 -3.85 2.74
N LEU A 39 -1.88 -2.63 2.97
CA LEU A 39 -2.49 -1.68 3.90
C LEU A 39 -3.94 -1.37 3.52
N ALA A 40 -4.22 -1.21 2.23
CA ALA A 40 -5.57 -0.96 1.74
C ALA A 40 -6.53 -2.13 2.07
N THR A 41 -6.06 -3.39 2.09
CA THR A 41 -6.87 -4.54 2.55
C THR A 41 -7.27 -4.45 4.02
N HIS A 42 -6.43 -3.87 4.87
CA HIS A 42 -6.74 -3.62 6.28
C HIS A 42 -7.68 -2.43 6.47
N LEU A 43 -7.67 -1.49 5.53
CA LEU A 43 -8.48 -0.27 5.55
C LEU A 43 -9.87 -0.44 4.93
N ARG A 44 -10.28 -1.66 4.52
CA ARG A 44 -11.58 -1.92 3.87
C ARG A 44 -12.80 -1.44 4.65
N THR A 45 -12.70 -1.32 5.98
CA THR A 45 -13.78 -0.86 6.86
C THR A 45 -13.77 0.65 7.07
N ARG A 46 -12.72 1.35 6.64
CA ARG A 46 -12.55 2.80 6.77
C ARG A 46 -12.59 3.44 5.39
N SER A 47 -13.80 3.75 4.94
CA SER A 47 -14.06 4.58 3.76
C SER A 47 -13.27 5.89 3.84
N GLY A 48 -12.80 6.39 2.70
CA GLY A 48 -12.14 7.69 2.60
C GLY A 48 -10.67 7.75 3.03
N ALA A 49 -10.10 6.68 3.60
CA ALA A 49 -8.69 6.65 3.98
C ALA A 49 -7.76 6.86 2.77
N ARG A 50 -6.71 7.66 2.95
CA ARG A 50 -5.68 7.93 1.93
C ARG A 50 -4.33 7.44 2.40
N ILE A 51 -3.56 6.84 1.51
CA ILE A 51 -2.22 6.34 1.77
C ILE A 51 -1.23 7.19 0.96
N ARG A 52 -0.23 7.74 1.65
CA ARG A 52 0.90 8.45 1.07
C ARG A 52 2.17 7.66 1.37
N VAL A 53 3.06 7.57 0.39
CA VAL A 53 4.37 6.93 0.56
C VAL A 53 5.46 7.91 0.20
N LYS A 54 6.39 8.09 1.12
CA LYS A 54 7.59 8.88 0.93
C LYS A 54 8.82 7.98 0.83
N ASN A 55 9.81 8.38 0.04
CA ASN A 55 11.12 7.74 0.00
C ASN A 55 11.98 8.19 1.21
N ALA A 56 13.21 7.67 1.30
CA ALA A 56 14.17 8.06 2.34
C ALA A 56 14.56 9.55 2.33
N ALA A 57 14.45 10.23 1.19
CA ALA A 57 14.70 11.66 1.07
C ALA A 57 13.48 12.52 1.51
N GLY A 58 12.35 11.88 1.81
CA GLY A 58 11.10 12.55 2.19
C GLY A 58 10.20 12.93 1.00
N ASP A 59 10.59 12.61 -0.23
CA ASP A 59 9.78 12.88 -1.41
C ASP A 59 8.57 11.97 -1.47
N LEU A 60 7.40 12.54 -1.75
CA LEU A 60 6.17 11.79 -1.97
C LEU A 60 6.23 11.07 -3.33
N ILE A 61 6.36 9.74 -3.29
CA ILE A 61 6.47 8.90 -4.49
C ILE A 61 5.17 8.19 -4.86
N ILE A 62 4.27 7.96 -3.89
CA ILE A 62 2.97 7.34 -4.11
C ILE A 62 1.91 8.09 -3.31
N GLN A 63 0.77 8.37 -3.94
CA GLN A 63 -0.43 8.84 -3.27
C GLN A 63 -1.64 8.12 -3.86
N ALA A 64 -2.37 7.38 -3.02
CA ALA A 64 -3.55 6.64 -3.44
C ALA A 64 -4.64 6.67 -2.36
N GLY A 65 -5.90 6.67 -2.77
CA GLY A 65 -7.00 6.33 -1.86
C GLY A 65 -6.99 4.83 -1.56
N ALA A 66 -7.40 4.44 -0.35
CA ALA A 66 -7.51 3.02 0.01
C ALA A 66 -8.44 2.26 -0.96
N ALA A 67 -9.54 2.88 -1.40
CA ALA A 67 -10.42 2.31 -2.41
C ALA A 67 -9.73 2.09 -3.78
N THR A 68 -8.90 3.04 -4.21
CA THR A 68 -8.14 2.94 -5.47
C THR A 68 -7.07 1.85 -5.38
N ALA A 69 -6.34 1.79 -4.26
CA ALA A 69 -5.35 0.75 -4.02
C ALA A 69 -5.98 -0.65 -3.94
N LEU A 70 -7.17 -0.77 -3.34
CA LEU A 70 -7.95 -2.01 -3.35
C LEU A 70 -8.37 -2.42 -4.76
N ALA A 71 -8.90 -1.50 -5.56
CA ALA A 71 -9.29 -1.78 -6.94
C ALA A 71 -8.09 -2.18 -7.81
N SER A 72 -6.90 -1.63 -7.54
CA SER A 72 -5.64 -2.02 -8.21
C SER A 72 -5.30 -3.49 -8.03
N ILE A 73 -5.64 -4.10 -6.87
CA ILE A 73 -5.38 -5.52 -6.61
C ILE A 73 -6.09 -6.40 -7.65
N GLU A 74 -7.33 -6.06 -8.02
CA GLU A 74 -8.10 -6.79 -9.03
C GLU A 74 -7.45 -6.67 -10.42
N TRP A 75 -6.79 -5.54 -10.70
CA TRP A 75 -6.17 -5.22 -11.99
C TRP A 75 -4.72 -5.68 -12.07
N CYS A 76 -4.13 -6.11 -10.95
CA CYS A 76 -2.77 -6.63 -10.92
C CYS A 76 -2.67 -7.78 -11.92
N ARG A 77 -1.67 -7.78 -12.82
CA ARG A 77 -1.55 -8.84 -13.85
C ARG A 77 -0.98 -10.15 -13.30
N ASP A 78 -0.48 -10.13 -12.08
CA ASP A 78 0.09 -11.29 -11.43
C ASP A 78 -1.04 -12.22 -10.94
N PRO A 79 -1.16 -13.45 -11.48
CA PRO A 79 -2.18 -14.40 -11.06
C PRO A 79 -1.88 -15.01 -9.69
N THR A 80 -0.65 -14.91 -9.20
CA THR A 80 -0.19 -15.41 -7.91
C THR A 80 -0.12 -14.34 -6.83
N CYS A 81 -0.64 -13.14 -7.11
CA CYS A 81 -0.66 -12.04 -6.15
C CYS A 81 -1.38 -12.49 -4.87
N PRO A 82 -0.72 -12.53 -3.71
CA PRO A 82 -1.31 -13.04 -2.46
C PRO A 82 -2.46 -12.18 -1.95
N LEU A 83 -2.59 -10.94 -2.46
CA LEU A 83 -3.64 -10.00 -2.13
C LEU A 83 -4.89 -10.16 -2.99
N LYS A 84 -4.76 -10.72 -4.21
CA LYS A 84 -5.93 -11.16 -4.97
C LYS A 84 -6.54 -12.28 -4.15
N ARG A 85 -7.74 -12.03 -3.60
CA ARG A 85 -8.49 -13.06 -2.90
C ARG A 85 -8.49 -14.31 -3.78
N PRO A 86 -8.02 -15.49 -3.30
CA PRO A 86 -8.57 -16.70 -3.85
C PRO A 86 -10.07 -16.59 -3.62
N ASP A 87 -10.84 -16.81 -4.67
CA ASP A 87 -12.28 -16.99 -4.61
C ASP A 87 -12.56 -17.99 -3.46
N LYS A 88 -12.84 -17.47 -2.26
CA LYS A 88 -13.50 -18.27 -1.24
C LYS A 88 -14.96 -18.21 -1.63
N GLY A 89 -15.30 -19.03 -2.62
CA GLY A 89 -16.65 -19.51 -2.79
C GLY A 89 -17.20 -19.91 -1.43
N ARG A 90 -18.24 -19.20 -1.01
CA ARG A 90 -19.25 -19.71 -0.11
C ARG A 90 -20.55 -18.95 -0.39
#